data_AF-A0A952RS91-F1
#
_entry.id   AF-A0A952RS91-F1
#
_cell.length_a   1.000
_cell.length_b   1.000
_cell.length_c   1.000
_cell.angle_alpha   90.00
_cell.angle_beta   90.00
_cell.angle_gamma   90.00
#
_symmetry.space_group_name_H-M   'P 1'
#
loop_
_entity.id
_entity.type
_entity.pdbx_description
1 polymer ?
#
loop_
_entity_poly.entity_id
_entity_poly.type
_entity_poly.pdbx_seq_one_letter_code
_entity_poly.pdbx_strand_id
1 'polypeptide(L)'
;MTNLSRRSALKIGGAAIAVIGAGFVLFYRPYPPDTTPEGAYMRVARHVGDDDPRAFFSYIEQEAIWACYTLRDVRKKARDLVLASYPAPQRDELAQAYAPFAEAPDGADVFAHLYRTRGWGRRLRKDLSGVAHVDRDGDRASVVTVKNTRWPFKRRDNGIWGIMIFTAELLADAEKASRDLAVVEAAAKDYEKLKQASP
;
A
#
# COMPACT_ATOMS: atom_id res chain seq x y z
N MET A 1 22.77 8.69 60.00
CA MET A 1 22.32 7.91 58.84
C MET A 1 21.09 7.13 59.26
N THR A 2 19.90 7.54 58.81
CA THR A 2 18.61 6.94 59.20
C THR A 2 18.46 5.57 58.54
N ASN A 3 18.44 4.51 59.36
CA ASN A 3 18.18 3.14 58.90
C ASN A 3 16.73 3.04 58.41
N LEU A 4 16.53 3.10 57.10
CA LEU A 4 15.23 2.82 56.49
C LEU A 4 14.91 1.34 56.74
N SER A 5 13.86 1.08 57.53
CA SER A 5 13.34 -0.28 57.71
C SER A 5 12.98 -0.89 56.35
N ARG A 6 13.31 -2.17 56.16
CA ARG A 6 13.00 -2.95 54.94
C ARG A 6 11.52 -2.85 54.55
N ARG A 7 10.62 -2.70 55.53
CA ARG A 7 9.18 -2.48 55.34
C ARG A 7 8.84 -1.10 54.77
N SER A 8 9.58 -0.06 55.15
CA SER A 8 9.41 1.30 54.61
C SER A 8 9.94 1.40 53.18
N ALA A 9 11.07 0.74 52.88
CA ALA A 9 11.60 0.65 51.53
C ALA A 9 10.64 -0.08 50.56
N LEU A 10 10.02 -1.18 51.01
CA LEU A 10 9.01 -1.92 50.23
C LEU A 10 7.75 -1.10 49.95
N LYS A 11 7.27 -0.31 50.92
CA LYS A 11 6.09 0.55 50.74
C LYS A 11 6.36 1.69 49.74
N ILE A 12 7.54 2.31 49.81
CA ILE A 12 7.93 3.38 48.88
C ILE A 12 8.14 2.81 47.47
N GLY A 13 8.80 1.65 47.34
CA GLY A 13 8.97 0.98 46.05
C GLY A 13 7.64 0.54 45.43
N GLY A 14 6.73 -0.02 46.24
CA GLY A 14 5.38 -0.40 45.79
C GLY A 14 4.53 0.80 45.37
N ALA A 15 4.60 1.91 46.11
CA ALA A 15 3.90 3.15 45.76
C ALA A 15 4.43 3.77 44.46
N ALA A 16 5.75 3.77 44.25
CA ALA A 16 6.36 4.26 43.01
C ALA A 16 5.92 3.43 41.78
N ILE A 17 5.91 2.10 41.91
CA ILE A 17 5.44 1.20 40.83
C ILE A 17 3.94 1.42 40.56
N ALA A 18 3.11 1.61 41.59
CA ALA A 18 1.69 1.87 41.41
C ALA A 18 1.42 3.20 40.71
N VAL A 19 2.17 4.26 41.03
CA VAL A 19 2.05 5.57 40.36
C VAL A 19 2.52 5.50 38.90
N ILE A 20 3.63 4.81 38.64
CA ILE A 20 4.12 4.59 37.26
C ILE A 20 3.12 3.73 36.46
N GLY A 21 2.58 2.68 37.06
CA GLY A 21 1.57 1.81 36.44
C GLY A 21 0.27 2.55 36.16
N ALA A 22 -0.22 3.36 37.10
CA ALA A 22 -1.40 4.19 36.91
C ALA A 22 -1.19 5.27 35.84
N GLY A 23 -0.01 5.90 35.82
CA GLY A 23 0.40 6.82 34.75
C GLY A 23 0.43 6.14 33.39
N PHE A 24 1.05 4.97 33.29
CA PHE A 24 1.07 4.18 32.06
C PHE A 24 -0.35 3.85 31.59
N VAL A 25 -1.24 3.38 32.46
CA VAL A 25 -2.63 3.10 32.12
C VAL A 25 -3.39 4.35 31.67
N LEU A 26 -3.16 5.50 32.31
CA LEU A 26 -3.79 6.78 31.95
C LEU A 26 -3.32 7.32 30.58
N PHE A 27 -2.07 7.03 30.19
CA PHE A 27 -1.48 7.51 28.93
C PHE A 27 -1.42 6.44 27.83
N TYR A 28 -1.71 5.18 28.15
CA TYR A 28 -1.78 4.09 27.18
C TYR A 28 -3.04 4.27 26.32
N ARG A 29 -2.86 4.89 25.15
CA ARG A 29 -3.87 4.86 24.09
C ARG A 29 -3.64 3.60 23.27
N PRO A 30 -4.54 2.59 23.36
CA PRO A 30 -4.42 1.42 22.51
C PRO A 30 -4.45 1.88 21.04
N TYR A 31 -3.70 1.16 20.22
CA TYR A 31 -3.70 1.38 18.78
C TYR A 31 -5.15 1.29 18.25
N PRO A 32 -5.69 2.32 17.59
CA PRO A 32 -7.09 2.31 17.18
C PRO A 32 -7.40 1.13 16.25
N PRO A 33 -8.61 0.53 16.35
CA PRO A 33 -9.01 -0.60 15.51
C PRO A 33 -8.86 -0.27 14.02
N ASP A 34 -8.60 -1.30 13.22
CA ASP A 34 -8.44 -1.15 11.78
C ASP A 34 -9.70 -0.80 10.99
N THR A 35 -10.83 -0.97 11.65
CA THR A 35 -12.15 -0.55 11.23
C THR A 35 -12.44 0.94 11.46
N THR A 36 -11.46 1.72 11.95
CA THR A 36 -11.53 3.19 12.08
C THR A 36 -10.61 3.90 11.07
N PRO A 37 -10.96 5.10 10.58
CA PRO A 37 -10.07 5.86 9.70
C PRO A 37 -8.72 6.18 10.35
N GLU A 38 -8.74 6.53 11.65
CA GLU A 38 -7.54 6.81 12.43
C GLU A 38 -6.61 5.59 12.52
N GLY A 39 -7.16 4.41 12.83
CA GLY A 39 -6.38 3.18 12.90
C GLY A 39 -5.76 2.80 11.55
N ALA A 40 -6.53 2.94 10.46
CA ALA A 40 -6.02 2.74 9.10
C ALA A 40 -4.89 3.69 8.76
N TYR A 41 -5.08 4.99 9.01
CA TYR A 41 -4.05 5.99 8.82
C TYR A 41 -2.78 5.67 9.62
N MET A 42 -2.90 5.28 10.89
CA MET A 42 -1.74 4.95 11.69
C MET A 42 -0.98 3.76 11.10
N ARG A 43 -1.65 2.76 10.50
CA ARG A 43 -0.95 1.59 9.90
C ARG A 43 -0.25 1.97 8.63
N VAL A 44 -0.87 2.81 7.79
CA VAL A 44 -0.20 3.45 6.66
C VAL A 44 1.04 4.21 7.15
N ALA A 45 0.90 5.06 8.16
CA ALA A 45 2.00 5.89 8.66
C ALA A 45 3.15 5.07 9.23
N ARG A 46 2.84 4.01 10.00
CA ARG A 46 3.83 3.07 10.53
C ARG A 46 4.63 2.40 9.41
N HIS A 47 3.95 1.76 8.46
CA HIS A 47 4.61 1.01 7.40
C HIS A 47 5.31 1.91 6.37
N VAL A 48 4.85 3.15 6.18
CA VAL A 48 5.61 4.16 5.44
C VAL A 48 6.90 4.53 6.18
N GLY A 49 6.86 4.62 7.51
CA GLY A 49 8.04 4.84 8.35
C GLY A 49 9.04 3.68 8.27
N ASP A 50 8.54 2.45 8.23
CA ASP A 50 9.33 1.21 8.11
C ASP A 50 9.81 0.92 6.67
N ASP A 51 9.45 1.76 5.68
CA ASP A 51 9.66 1.55 4.24
C ASP A 51 9.15 0.18 3.73
N ASP A 52 8.03 -0.28 4.28
CA ASP A 52 7.38 -1.53 3.92
C ASP A 52 6.02 -1.30 3.23
N PRO A 53 6.02 -0.93 1.93
CA PRO A 53 4.79 -0.68 1.20
C PRO A 53 3.88 -1.90 1.04
N ARG A 54 4.42 -3.12 1.19
CA ARG A 54 3.63 -4.35 1.07
C ARG A 54 2.71 -4.50 2.28
N ALA A 55 3.20 -4.19 3.47
CA ALA A 55 2.44 -4.33 4.70
C ALA A 55 1.27 -3.33 4.82
N PHE A 56 1.32 -2.16 4.16
CA PHE A 56 0.16 -1.26 4.12
C PHE A 56 -0.70 -1.37 2.86
N PHE A 57 -0.40 -2.27 1.92
CA PHE A 57 -1.23 -2.51 0.75
C PHE A 57 -2.69 -2.80 1.11
N SER A 58 -2.94 -3.49 2.24
CA SER A 58 -4.29 -3.73 2.76
C SER A 58 -5.03 -2.48 3.25
N TYR A 59 -4.37 -1.32 3.36
CA TYR A 59 -4.93 -0.04 3.78
C TYR A 59 -4.97 1.00 2.67
N ILE A 60 -4.82 0.61 1.40
CA ILE A 60 -5.24 1.43 0.26
C ILE A 60 -6.69 1.11 -0.12
N GLU A 61 -7.30 1.97 -0.93
CA GLU A 61 -8.67 1.78 -1.41
C GLU A 61 -8.84 0.45 -2.18
N GLN A 62 -10.02 -0.17 -2.10
CA GLN A 62 -10.28 -1.48 -2.72
C GLN A 62 -10.04 -1.47 -4.22
N GLU A 63 -10.45 -0.40 -4.90
CA GLU A 63 -10.27 -0.18 -6.33
C GLU A 63 -8.79 -0.08 -6.71
N ALA A 64 -7.97 0.54 -5.85
CA ALA A 64 -6.52 0.60 -6.02
C ALA A 64 -5.84 -0.77 -5.86
N ILE A 65 -6.33 -1.58 -4.90
CA ILE A 65 -5.90 -2.97 -4.72
C ILE A 65 -6.17 -3.77 -5.99
N TRP A 66 -7.42 -3.72 -6.49
CA TRP A 66 -7.81 -4.43 -7.71
C TRP A 66 -7.00 -3.97 -8.93
N ALA A 67 -6.74 -2.68 -9.06
CA ALA A 67 -5.92 -2.16 -10.15
C ALA A 67 -4.51 -2.75 -10.16
N CYS A 68 -3.89 -2.98 -9.00
CA CYS A 68 -2.57 -3.62 -8.92
C CYS A 68 -2.62 -5.09 -9.38
N TYR A 69 -3.66 -5.83 -8.99
CA TYR A 69 -3.90 -7.19 -9.48
C TYR A 69 -4.10 -7.22 -11.00
N THR A 70 -4.99 -6.36 -11.51
CA THR A 70 -5.24 -6.25 -12.96
C THR A 70 -3.96 -5.91 -13.72
N LEU A 71 -3.17 -4.95 -13.24
CA LEU A 71 -1.92 -4.55 -13.89
C LEU A 71 -0.94 -5.72 -13.98
N ARG A 72 -0.78 -6.49 -12.90
CA ARG A 72 0.04 -7.72 -12.89
C ARG A 72 -0.42 -8.70 -13.95
N ASP A 73 -1.69 -9.09 -13.90
CA ASP A 73 -2.21 -10.19 -14.70
C ASP A 73 -2.24 -9.83 -16.19
N VAL A 74 -2.60 -8.59 -16.51
CA VAL A 74 -2.58 -8.06 -17.88
C VAL A 74 -1.15 -8.00 -18.43
N ARG A 75 -0.18 -7.52 -17.64
CA ARG A 75 1.22 -7.47 -18.08
C ARG A 75 1.83 -8.86 -18.22
N LYS A 76 1.45 -9.80 -17.34
CA LYS A 76 1.83 -11.21 -17.48
C LYS A 76 1.32 -11.79 -18.79
N LYS A 77 0.03 -11.65 -19.09
CA LYS A 77 -0.55 -12.12 -20.35
C LYS A 77 0.11 -11.47 -21.57
N ALA A 78 0.35 -10.16 -21.53
CA ALA A 78 1.02 -9.46 -22.62
C ALA A 78 2.44 -9.99 -22.84
N ARG A 79 3.20 -10.21 -21.75
CA ARG A 79 4.55 -10.79 -21.81
C ARG A 79 4.56 -12.20 -22.38
N ASP A 80 3.64 -13.05 -21.95
CA ASP A 80 3.55 -14.43 -22.43
C ASP A 80 3.24 -14.46 -23.95
N LEU A 81 2.34 -13.60 -24.42
CA LEU A 81 2.03 -13.45 -25.85
C LEU A 81 3.23 -12.93 -26.65
N VAL A 82 3.94 -11.93 -26.13
CA VAL A 82 5.15 -11.40 -26.75
C VAL A 82 6.19 -12.50 -26.91
N LEU A 83 6.49 -13.23 -25.84
CA LEU A 83 7.47 -14.32 -25.84
C LEU A 83 7.12 -15.44 -26.83
N ALA A 84 5.84 -15.77 -26.96
CA ALA A 84 5.37 -16.81 -27.87
C ALA A 84 5.40 -16.36 -29.35
N SER A 85 4.96 -15.12 -29.62
CA SER A 85 4.59 -14.74 -30.99
C SER A 85 5.55 -13.78 -31.68
N TYR A 86 6.23 -12.91 -30.94
CA TYR A 86 6.98 -11.82 -31.55
C TYR A 86 8.35 -12.28 -32.05
N PRO A 87 8.86 -11.71 -33.16
CA PRO A 87 10.23 -11.91 -33.60
C PRO A 87 11.23 -11.09 -32.77
N ALA A 88 12.50 -11.48 -32.80
CA ALA A 88 13.60 -10.64 -32.27
C ALA A 88 13.85 -9.44 -33.21
N PRO A 89 14.23 -8.25 -32.69
CA PRO A 89 14.54 -7.93 -31.29
C PRO A 89 13.33 -7.54 -30.42
N GLN A 90 12.18 -7.24 -31.04
CA GLN A 90 11.00 -6.69 -30.37
C GLN A 90 10.48 -7.58 -29.24
N ARG A 91 10.56 -8.91 -29.42
CA ARG A 91 10.22 -9.87 -28.37
C ARG A 91 10.97 -9.60 -27.07
N ASP A 92 12.28 -9.44 -27.16
CA ASP A 92 13.15 -9.37 -26.00
C ASP A 92 12.98 -7.99 -25.30
N GLU A 93 12.87 -6.92 -26.09
CA GLU A 93 12.61 -5.56 -25.60
C GLU A 93 11.27 -5.46 -24.84
N LEU A 94 10.18 -5.95 -25.43
CA LEU A 94 8.85 -5.89 -24.83
C LEU A 94 8.73 -6.83 -23.63
N ALA A 95 9.31 -8.03 -23.72
CA ALA A 95 9.30 -8.98 -22.60
C ALA A 95 10.06 -8.42 -21.38
N GLN A 96 11.17 -7.70 -21.61
CA GLN A 96 11.90 -7.01 -20.55
C GLN A 96 11.11 -5.82 -20.00
N ALA A 97 10.45 -5.03 -20.85
CA ALA A 97 9.63 -3.90 -20.43
C ALA A 97 8.44 -4.33 -19.55
N TYR A 98 7.85 -5.49 -19.80
CA TYR A 98 6.73 -6.01 -19.01
C TYR A 98 7.16 -6.77 -17.75
N ALA A 99 8.40 -7.25 -17.68
CA ALA A 99 8.90 -8.09 -16.59
C ALA A 99 8.65 -7.53 -15.18
N PRO A 100 8.86 -6.23 -14.87
CA PRO A 100 8.68 -5.71 -13.51
C PRO A 100 7.29 -5.92 -12.91
N PHE A 101 6.27 -6.02 -13.76
CA PHE A 101 4.88 -6.29 -13.34
C PHE A 101 4.48 -7.73 -13.60
N ALA A 102 4.87 -8.30 -14.75
CA ALA A 102 4.52 -9.66 -15.15
C ALA A 102 5.10 -10.74 -14.22
N GLU A 103 6.27 -10.48 -13.65
CA GLU A 103 6.98 -11.39 -12.75
C GLU A 103 6.74 -11.08 -11.27
N ALA A 104 5.97 -10.04 -10.95
CA ALA A 104 5.62 -9.70 -9.58
C ALA A 104 4.84 -10.87 -8.94
N PRO A 105 5.21 -11.32 -7.72
CA PRO A 105 4.51 -12.41 -7.04
C PRO A 105 3.02 -12.12 -6.85
N ASP A 106 2.67 -10.90 -6.45
CA ASP A 106 1.27 -10.49 -6.29
C ASP A 106 1.03 -8.98 -6.50
N GLY A 107 -0.23 -8.53 -6.39
CA GLY A 107 -0.61 -7.11 -6.48
C GLY A 107 0.10 -6.21 -5.47
N ALA A 108 0.41 -6.72 -4.26
CA ALA A 108 1.20 -5.98 -3.27
C ALA A 108 2.62 -5.67 -3.74
N ASP A 109 3.24 -6.56 -4.51
CA ASP A 109 4.58 -6.36 -5.07
C ASP A 109 4.56 -5.37 -6.25
N VAL A 110 3.48 -5.37 -7.05
CA VAL A 110 3.24 -4.32 -8.06
C VAL A 110 3.13 -2.95 -7.40
N PHE A 111 2.34 -2.84 -6.32
CA PHE A 111 2.23 -1.61 -5.55
C PHE A 111 3.58 -1.19 -4.97
N ALA A 112 4.34 -2.12 -4.39
CA ALA A 112 5.66 -1.84 -3.85
C ALA A 112 6.67 -1.38 -4.92
N HIS A 113 6.60 -1.93 -6.13
CA HIS A 113 7.39 -1.46 -7.26
C HIS A 113 7.04 -0.01 -7.61
N LEU A 114 5.76 0.29 -7.83
CA LEU A 114 5.28 1.64 -8.17
C LEU A 114 5.56 2.67 -7.06
N TYR A 115 5.38 2.28 -5.80
CA TYR A 115 5.65 3.11 -4.64
C TYR A 115 7.09 3.64 -4.62
N ARG A 116 8.05 2.78 -4.99
CA ARG A 116 9.47 3.15 -5.05
C ARG A 116 9.79 3.94 -6.31
N THR A 117 9.38 3.46 -7.48
CA THR A 117 9.73 4.10 -8.76
C THR A 117 9.08 5.47 -8.95
N ARG A 118 7.91 5.72 -8.36
CA ARG A 118 7.23 7.02 -8.37
C ARG A 118 7.59 7.93 -7.21
N GLY A 119 8.43 7.48 -6.28
CA GLY A 119 8.84 8.26 -5.12
C GLY A 119 7.71 8.58 -4.14
N TRP A 120 6.61 7.82 -4.14
CA TRP A 120 5.49 8.02 -3.22
C TRP A 120 5.94 7.94 -1.76
N GLY A 121 6.85 7.03 -1.43
CA GLY A 121 7.37 6.91 -0.07
C GLY A 121 8.07 8.17 0.43
N ARG A 122 8.82 8.86 -0.45
CA ARG A 122 9.46 10.14 -0.10
C ARG A 122 8.41 11.21 0.21
N ARG A 123 7.36 11.30 -0.62
CA ARG A 123 6.26 12.27 -0.44
C ARG A 123 5.51 12.00 0.87
N LEU A 124 5.11 10.74 1.10
CA LEU A 124 4.38 10.34 2.30
C LEU A 124 5.19 10.60 3.57
N ARG A 125 6.47 10.19 3.63
CA ARG A 125 7.32 10.42 4.81
C ARG A 125 7.46 11.91 5.17
N LYS A 126 7.40 12.80 4.17
CA LYS A 126 7.45 14.26 4.39
C LYS A 126 6.15 14.79 5.02
N ASP A 127 5.02 14.33 4.51
CA ASP A 127 3.71 14.95 4.73
C ASP A 127 2.89 14.27 5.83
N LEU A 128 3.17 13.00 6.15
CA LEU A 128 2.57 12.27 7.26
C LEU A 128 3.03 12.86 8.61
N SER A 129 2.11 12.92 9.57
CA SER A 129 2.36 13.33 10.95
C SER A 129 1.28 12.78 11.89
N GLY A 130 1.31 13.13 13.17
CA GLY A 130 0.24 12.75 14.11
C GLY A 130 -1.15 13.21 13.65
N VAL A 131 -2.19 12.48 14.06
CA VAL A 131 -3.59 12.82 13.78
C VAL A 131 -4.03 13.97 14.68
N ALA A 132 -4.68 14.98 14.12
CA ALA A 132 -5.30 16.07 14.85
C ALA A 132 -6.79 15.80 15.09
N HIS A 133 -7.52 15.46 14.03
CA HIS A 133 -8.92 15.01 14.08
C HIS A 133 -9.29 14.23 12.82
N VAL A 134 -10.48 13.64 12.81
CA VAL A 134 -11.05 12.92 11.67
C VAL A 134 -12.37 13.57 11.30
N ASP A 135 -12.47 14.08 10.07
CA ASP A 135 -13.73 14.51 9.48
C ASP A 135 -14.38 13.29 8.82
N ARG A 136 -15.57 12.88 9.27
CA ARG A 136 -16.27 11.70 8.71
C ARG A 136 -17.58 12.10 8.06
N ASP A 137 -17.82 11.55 6.88
CA ASP A 137 -19.06 11.69 6.11
C ASP A 137 -19.45 10.32 5.53
N GLY A 138 -20.35 9.62 6.22
CA GLY A 138 -20.78 8.26 5.88
C GLY A 138 -19.61 7.27 5.76
N ASP A 139 -19.39 6.80 4.53
CA ASP A 139 -18.33 5.86 4.14
C ASP A 139 -17.06 6.56 3.62
N ARG A 140 -16.98 7.89 3.77
CA ARG A 140 -15.79 8.69 3.51
C ARG A 140 -15.29 9.33 4.80
N ALA A 141 -13.97 9.51 4.88
CA ALA A 141 -13.34 10.23 5.96
C ALA A 141 -12.11 10.97 5.46
N SER A 142 -11.77 12.08 6.11
CA SER A 142 -10.50 12.75 5.99
C SER A 142 -9.79 12.71 7.33
N VAL A 143 -8.62 12.07 7.37
CA VAL A 143 -7.73 12.17 8.53
C VAL A 143 -6.93 13.46 8.38
N VAL A 144 -7.19 14.40 9.28
CA VAL A 144 -6.50 15.70 9.32
C VAL A 144 -5.34 15.57 10.30
N THR A 145 -4.13 15.90 9.83
CA THR A 145 -2.93 15.76 10.65
C THR A 145 -2.61 17.05 11.42
N VAL A 146 -1.70 16.98 12.39
CA VAL A 146 -1.19 18.17 13.13
C VAL A 146 -0.47 19.18 12.24
N LYS A 147 -0.03 18.78 11.04
CA LYS A 147 0.52 19.67 10.00
C LYS A 147 -0.57 20.24 9.07
N ASN A 148 -1.84 20.02 9.38
CA ASN A 148 -3.00 20.39 8.57
C ASN A 148 -3.04 19.71 7.19
N THR A 149 -2.35 18.57 7.02
CA THR A 149 -2.46 17.74 5.82
C THR A 149 -3.75 16.92 5.91
N ARG A 150 -4.48 16.79 4.79
CA ARG A 150 -5.72 16.00 4.70
C ARG A 150 -5.47 14.72 3.92
N TRP A 151 -5.72 13.58 4.54
CA TRP A 151 -5.59 12.27 3.90
C TRP A 151 -6.98 11.65 3.69
N PRO A 152 -7.44 11.48 2.45
CA PRO A 152 -8.76 10.93 2.16
C PRO A 152 -8.78 9.41 2.32
N PHE A 153 -9.80 8.91 2.98
CA PHE A 153 -10.09 7.49 3.17
C PHE A 153 -11.52 7.17 2.75
N LYS A 154 -11.71 5.93 2.26
CA LYS A 154 -13.02 5.34 1.99
C LYS A 154 -13.16 4.03 2.76
N ARG A 155 -14.33 3.79 3.33
CA ARG A 155 -14.67 2.52 3.97
C ARG A 155 -14.88 1.46 2.91
N ARG A 156 -14.26 0.30 3.10
CA ARG A 156 -14.39 -0.87 2.22
C ARG A 156 -15.45 -1.83 2.76
N ASP A 157 -15.87 -2.76 1.91
CA ASP A 157 -16.89 -3.77 2.24
C ASP A 157 -16.49 -4.66 3.43
N ASN A 158 -15.19 -4.92 3.61
CA ASN A 158 -14.65 -5.66 4.76
C ASN A 158 -14.57 -4.83 6.06
N GLY A 159 -15.05 -3.58 6.04
CA GLY A 159 -15.07 -2.67 7.18
C GLY A 159 -13.77 -1.89 7.43
N ILE A 160 -12.68 -2.20 6.71
CA ILE A 160 -11.40 -1.50 6.82
C ILE A 160 -11.45 -0.20 6.00
N TRP A 161 -10.72 0.83 6.44
CA TRP A 161 -10.57 2.07 5.69
C TRP A 161 -9.34 2.05 4.79
N GLY A 162 -9.54 2.41 3.52
CA GLY A 162 -8.47 2.50 2.52
C GLY A 162 -8.14 3.94 2.15
N ILE A 163 -6.86 4.31 2.14
CA ILE A 163 -6.40 5.62 1.68
C ILE A 163 -6.59 5.75 0.16
N MET A 164 -7.15 6.86 -0.30
CA MET A 164 -7.61 7.03 -1.69
C MET A 164 -6.58 7.70 -2.62
N ILE A 165 -5.46 8.17 -2.07
CA ILE A 165 -4.51 9.02 -2.82
C ILE A 165 -3.83 8.33 -4.01
N PHE A 166 -3.88 7.00 -4.08
CA PHE A 166 -3.25 6.21 -5.15
C PHE A 166 -4.26 5.77 -6.21
N THR A 167 -5.57 5.87 -5.93
CA THR A 167 -6.61 5.16 -6.69
C THR A 167 -6.68 5.63 -8.13
N ALA A 168 -6.70 6.93 -8.36
CA ALA A 168 -6.80 7.48 -9.72
C ALA A 168 -5.61 7.06 -10.59
N GLU A 169 -4.39 7.13 -10.05
CA GLU A 169 -3.17 6.76 -10.79
C GLU A 169 -3.14 5.25 -11.10
N LEU A 170 -3.45 4.40 -10.10
CA LEU A 170 -3.42 2.95 -10.28
C LEU A 170 -4.52 2.47 -11.24
N LEU A 171 -5.73 3.03 -11.18
CA LEU A 171 -6.79 2.74 -12.14
C LEU A 171 -6.37 3.12 -13.56
N ALA A 172 -5.75 4.30 -13.74
CA ALA A 172 -5.25 4.72 -15.03
C ALA A 172 -4.17 3.77 -15.59
N ASP A 173 -3.29 3.26 -14.73
CA ASP A 173 -2.27 2.27 -15.12
C ASP A 173 -2.89 0.94 -15.56
N ALA A 174 -3.86 0.44 -14.78
CA ALA A 174 -4.56 -0.80 -15.10
C ALA A 174 -5.32 -0.68 -16.43
N GLU A 175 -6.03 0.43 -16.64
CA GLU A 175 -6.76 0.70 -17.87
C GLU A 175 -5.81 0.83 -19.07
N LYS A 176 -4.71 1.58 -18.91
CA LYS A 176 -3.68 1.69 -19.94
C LYS A 176 -3.10 0.32 -20.30
N ALA A 177 -2.72 -0.48 -19.30
CA ALA A 177 -2.20 -1.82 -19.54
C ALA A 177 -3.20 -2.71 -20.29
N SER A 178 -4.48 -2.58 -19.98
CA SER A 178 -5.56 -3.34 -20.63
C SER A 178 -5.70 -2.96 -22.10
N ARG A 179 -5.60 -1.67 -22.44
CA ARG A 179 -5.55 -1.21 -23.83
C ARG A 179 -4.29 -1.67 -24.55
N ASP A 180 -3.12 -1.59 -23.91
CA ASP A 180 -1.86 -2.07 -24.47
C ASP A 180 -1.94 -3.57 -24.79
N LEU A 181 -2.55 -4.38 -23.92
CA LEU A 181 -2.75 -5.81 -24.15
C LEU A 181 -3.58 -6.09 -25.42
N ALA A 182 -4.65 -5.32 -25.66
CA ALA A 182 -5.45 -5.49 -26.87
C ALA A 182 -4.63 -5.28 -28.15
N VAL A 183 -3.70 -4.31 -28.14
CA VAL A 183 -2.76 -4.09 -29.25
C VAL A 183 -1.78 -5.26 -29.36
N VAL A 184 -1.24 -5.73 -28.23
CA VAL A 184 -0.32 -6.87 -28.21
C VAL A 184 -0.97 -8.13 -28.78
N GLU A 185 -2.22 -8.41 -28.42
CA GLU A 185 -3.01 -9.54 -28.91
C GLU A 185 -3.26 -9.47 -30.42
N ALA A 186 -3.58 -8.29 -30.95
CA ALA A 186 -3.77 -8.10 -32.38
C ALA A 186 -2.47 -8.37 -33.15
N ALA A 187 -1.37 -7.75 -32.73
CA ALA A 187 -0.06 -7.93 -33.35
C ALA A 187 0.47 -9.37 -33.22
N ALA A 188 0.23 -10.04 -32.09
CA ALA A 188 0.57 -11.45 -31.92
C ALA A 188 -0.12 -12.34 -32.97
N LYS A 189 -1.41 -12.13 -33.20
CA LYS A 189 -2.17 -12.87 -34.23
C LYS A 189 -1.61 -12.65 -35.63
N ASP A 190 -1.18 -11.43 -35.94
CA ASP A 190 -0.60 -11.12 -37.25
C ASP A 190 0.77 -11.77 -37.43
N TYR A 191 1.63 -11.78 -36.39
CA TYR A 191 2.89 -12.52 -36.42
C TYR A 191 2.69 -14.03 -36.60
N GLU A 192 1.71 -14.63 -35.92
CA GLU A 192 1.41 -16.06 -36.08
C GLU A 192 0.95 -16.40 -37.51
N LYS A 193 0.12 -15.56 -38.13
CA LYS A 193 -0.28 -15.76 -39.54
C LYS A 193 0.92 -15.69 -40.49
N LEU A 194 1.84 -14.75 -40.27
CA LEU A 194 3.05 -14.61 -41.09
C LEU A 194 4.00 -15.81 -40.94
N LYS A 195 4.14 -16.36 -39.73
CA LYS A 195 4.88 -17.60 -39.49
C LYS A 195 4.28 -18.79 -40.24
N GLN A 196 2.95 -18.92 -40.23
CA GLN A 196 2.26 -20.00 -40.94
C GLN A 196 2.32 -19.87 -42.47
N ALA A 197 2.41 -18.64 -42.98
CA ALA A 197 2.52 -18.36 -44.42
C ALA A 197 3.95 -18.46 -44.97
N SER A 198 4.96 -18.55 -44.09
CA SER A 198 6.36 -18.70 -44.48
C SER A 198 6.71 -20.20 -44.49
N PRO A 199 6.96 -20.81 -45.67
CA PRO A 199 7.23 -22.25 -45.80
C PRO A 199 8.57 -22.69 -45.21
#